data_AF-A0A972YHJ9-F1
#
_entry.id   AF-A0A972YHJ9-F1
#
_cell.length_a   1.000
_cell.length_b   1.000
_cell.length_c   1.000
_cell.angle_alpha   90.00
_cell.angle_beta   90.00
_cell.angle_gamma   90.00
#
_symmetry.space_group_name_H-M   'P 1'
#
loop_
_entity.id
_entity.type
_entity.pdbx_description
1 polymer ?
#
loop_
_entity_poly.entity_id
_entity_poly.type
_entity_poly.pdbx_seq_one_letter_code
_entity_poly.pdbx_strand_id
1 'polypeptide(L)'
;MDPVKASYFENHFGAVFDRVGKRAIRIERRGRKPAVLTFEAGYRALQQDSLRTPARESAMRRVRVLASRQPVDLNKLKEGPRAASILSKHGGGTDS
;
A
#
# COMPACT_ATOMS: atom_id res chain seq x y z
N MET A 1 11.54 7.72 -9.27
CA MET A 1 11.52 6.87 -10.47
C MET A 1 11.93 7.77 -11.61
N ASP A 2 13.15 7.62 -12.12
CA ASP A 2 13.71 8.59 -13.07
C ASP A 2 13.20 8.26 -14.48
N PRO A 3 12.53 9.18 -15.17
CA PRO A 3 12.04 8.94 -16.52
C PRO A 3 13.17 9.04 -17.55
N VAL A 4 13.14 8.15 -18.53
CA VAL A 4 14.09 8.08 -19.65
C VAL A 4 13.30 8.12 -20.95
N LYS A 5 13.72 8.96 -21.90
CA LYS A 5 13.11 9.00 -23.24
C LYS A 5 13.42 7.71 -24.00
N ALA A 6 12.47 7.22 -24.80
CA ALA A 6 12.66 6.04 -25.66
C ALA A 6 13.92 6.14 -26.54
N SER A 7 14.19 7.31 -27.12
CA SER A 7 15.39 7.53 -27.93
C SER A 7 16.70 7.41 -27.13
N TYR A 8 16.70 7.77 -25.85
CA TYR A 8 17.86 7.55 -24.99
C TYR A 8 18.03 6.07 -24.66
N PHE A 9 16.93 5.38 -24.36
CA PHE A 9 16.94 3.94 -24.08
C PHE A 9 17.47 3.12 -25.26
N GLU A 10 17.06 3.44 -26.48
CA GLU A 10 17.53 2.78 -27.71
C GLU A 10 19.04 2.93 -27.91
N ASN A 11 19.57 4.13 -27.66
CA ASN A 11 20.99 4.43 -27.86
C ASN A 11 21.89 4.02 -26.67
N HIS A 12 21.32 3.84 -25.47
CA HIS A 12 22.09 3.62 -24.24
C HIS A 12 21.54 2.44 -23.41
N PHE A 13 21.15 1.36 -24.09
CA PHE A 13 20.51 0.21 -23.46
C PHE A 13 21.30 -0.31 -22.24
N GLY A 14 22.61 -0.52 -22.38
CA GLY A 14 23.46 -1.02 -21.28
C GLY A 14 23.43 -0.12 -20.05
N ALA A 15 23.59 1.19 -20.23
CA ALA A 15 23.52 2.15 -19.12
C ALA A 15 22.15 2.21 -18.45
N VAL A 16 21.06 1.97 -19.20
CA VAL A 16 19.72 1.87 -18.63
C VAL A 16 19.58 0.53 -17.89
N PHE A 17 20.07 -0.57 -18.45
CA PHE A 17 20.01 -1.90 -17.83
C PHE A 17 20.76 -1.96 -16.49
N ASP A 18 21.96 -1.39 -16.41
CA ASP A 18 22.74 -1.29 -15.17
C ASP A 18 22.03 -0.49 -14.08
N ARG A 19 21.20 0.49 -14.47
CA ARG A 19 20.39 1.28 -13.53
C ARG A 19 19.14 0.52 -13.08
N VAL A 20 18.55 -0.31 -13.95
CA VAL A 20 17.46 -1.23 -13.57
C VAL A 20 17.92 -2.16 -12.45
N GLY A 21 19.21 -2.55 -12.50
CA GLY A 21 20.11 -2.99 -11.40
C GLY A 21 19.71 -2.60 -9.99
N LYS A 22 19.29 -1.35 -9.82
CA LYS A 22 19.14 -0.72 -8.52
C LYS A 22 17.72 -0.23 -8.28
N ARG A 23 16.94 0.01 -9.34
CA ARG A 23 15.59 0.60 -9.26
C ARG A 23 14.83 0.49 -10.58
N ALA A 24 13.51 0.44 -10.51
CA ALA A 24 12.66 0.50 -11.71
C ALA A 24 12.78 1.85 -12.45
N ILE A 25 12.74 1.79 -13.78
CA ILE A 25 12.92 2.94 -14.68
C ILE A 25 11.68 3.11 -15.55
N ARG A 26 11.22 4.36 -15.71
CA ARG A 26 10.11 4.69 -16.58
C ARG A 26 10.64 5.06 -17.95
N ILE A 27 10.16 4.42 -19.01
CA ILE A 27 10.50 4.75 -20.39
C ILE A 27 9.35 5.54 -21.02
N GLU A 28 9.61 6.79 -21.34
CA GLU A 28 8.66 7.70 -21.97
C GLU A 28 8.65 7.54 -23.48
N ARG A 29 7.46 7.38 -24.05
CA ARG A 29 7.26 7.17 -25.49
C ARG A 29 6.37 8.28 -26.03
N ARG A 30 6.79 8.96 -27.09
CA ARG A 30 5.99 10.02 -27.72
C ARG A 30 4.70 9.41 -28.30
N GLY A 31 3.55 9.94 -27.89
CA GLY A 31 2.25 9.50 -28.40
C GLY A 31 1.80 8.10 -27.95
N ARG A 32 2.48 7.48 -26.97
CA ARG A 32 2.12 6.14 -26.46
C ARG A 32 2.20 6.11 -24.94
N LYS A 33 1.51 5.14 -24.32
CA LYS A 33 1.63 4.91 -22.88
C LYS A 33 3.10 4.61 -22.52
N PRO A 34 3.63 5.16 -21.43
CA PRO A 34 4.99 4.88 -20.99
C PRO A 34 5.13 3.42 -20.55
N ALA A 35 6.33 2.87 -20.70
CA ALA A 35 6.66 1.53 -20.22
C ALA A 35 7.44 1.63 -18.90
N VAL A 36 7.41 0.57 -18.10
CA VAL A 36 8.24 0.45 -16.89
C VAL A 36 9.17 -0.73 -17.09
N LEU A 37 10.46 -0.48 -16.95
CA LEU A 37 11.48 -1.51 -16.94
C LEU A 37 11.90 -1.79 -15.49
N THR A 38 11.85 -3.05 -15.10
CA THR A 38 12.18 -3.53 -13.76
C THR A 38 12.73 -4.96 -13.85
N PHE A 39 13.31 -5.46 -12.77
CA PHE A 39 13.71 -6.86 -12.69
C PHE A 39 12.53 -7.81 -12.62
N GLU A 40 12.72 -8.99 -13.19
CA GLU A 40 11.73 -10.06 -13.12
C GLU A 40 11.36 -10.42 -11.69
N ALA A 41 12.34 -10.55 -10.79
CA ALA A 41 12.09 -10.83 -9.37
C ALA A 41 11.22 -9.72 -8.71
N GLY A 42 11.53 -8.45 -8.99
CA GLY A 42 10.74 -7.32 -8.51
C GLY A 42 9.34 -7.28 -9.10
N TYR A 43 9.19 -7.62 -10.38
CA TYR A 43 7.89 -7.75 -11.03
C TYR A 43 7.06 -8.88 -10.42
N ARG A 44 7.66 -10.06 -10.18
CA ARG A 44 7.00 -11.21 -9.54
C ARG A 44 6.55 -10.88 -8.11
N ALA A 45 7.37 -10.17 -7.33
CA ALA A 45 7.00 -9.70 -6.00
C ALA A 45 5.80 -8.74 -6.05
N LEU A 46 5.84 -7.73 -6.94
CA LEU A 46 4.72 -6.79 -7.13
C LEU A 46 3.44 -7.50 -7.59
N GLN A 47 3.57 -8.50 -8.46
CA GLN A 47 2.45 -9.32 -8.92
C GLN A 47 1.85 -10.10 -7.75
N GLN A 48 2.67 -10.74 -6.90
CA GLN A 48 2.21 -11.45 -5.71
C GLN A 48 1.55 -10.51 -4.69
N ASP A 49 2.10 -9.32 -4.46
CA ASP A 49 1.51 -8.32 -3.57
C ASP A 49 0.16 -7.82 -4.09
N SER A 50 0.04 -7.63 -5.41
CA SER A 50 -1.22 -7.23 -6.04
C SER A 50 -2.32 -8.29 -5.88
N LEU A 51 -1.93 -9.58 -5.95
CA LEU A 51 -2.84 -10.72 -5.74
C LEU A 51 -3.19 -10.91 -4.27
N ARG A 52 -2.28 -10.54 -3.36
CA ARG A 52 -2.50 -10.59 -1.90
C ARG A 52 -3.39 -9.48 -1.36
N THR A 53 -3.72 -8.47 -2.17
CA THR A 53 -4.50 -7.31 -1.71
C THR A 53 -5.94 -7.27 -2.24
N PRO A 54 -6.82 -8.25 -1.95
CA PRO A 54 -8.27 -8.05 -2.04
C PRO A 54 -8.87 -7.38 -0.78
N ALA A 55 -8.08 -7.13 0.28
CA ALA A 55 -8.60 -6.77 1.61
C ALA A 55 -8.55 -5.27 1.99
N ARG A 56 -8.24 -4.36 1.06
CA ARG A 56 -8.21 -2.91 1.39
C ARG A 56 -9.60 -2.32 1.61
N GLU A 57 -10.64 -2.97 1.08
CA GLU A 57 -12.03 -2.58 1.33
C GLU A 57 -12.43 -2.80 2.79
N SER A 58 -11.92 -3.84 3.48
CA SER A 58 -12.27 -4.11 4.88
C SER A 58 -11.65 -3.10 5.84
N ALA A 59 -10.39 -2.72 5.60
CA ALA A 59 -9.69 -1.72 6.40
C ALA A 59 -10.28 -0.31 6.20
N MET A 60 -10.54 0.10 4.95
CA MET A 60 -11.16 1.40 4.66
C MET A 60 -12.61 1.48 5.14
N ARG A 61 -13.36 0.37 5.12
CA ARG A 61 -14.71 0.30 5.69
C ARG A 61 -14.69 0.45 7.21
N ARG A 62 -13.72 -0.16 7.91
CA ARG A 62 -13.50 0.05 9.35
C ARG A 62 -13.13 1.49 9.68
N VAL A 63 -12.25 2.11 8.89
CA VAL A 63 -11.90 3.54 9.04
C VAL A 63 -13.12 4.44 8.79
N ARG A 64 -13.96 4.12 7.80
CA ARG A 64 -15.19 4.87 7.51
C ARG A 64 -16.26 4.74 8.60
N VAL A 65 -16.38 3.56 9.22
CA VAL A 65 -17.25 3.33 10.40
C VAL A 65 -16.73 4.06 11.64
N LEU A 66 -15.42 4.13 11.84
CA LEU A 66 -14.83 4.93 12.92
C LEU A 66 -14.96 6.44 12.67
N ALA A 67 -14.90 6.88 11.41
CA ALA A 67 -15.04 8.27 11.03
C ALA A 67 -16.50 8.78 11.03
N SER A 68 -17.49 7.90 10.97
CA SER A 68 -18.92 8.29 10.88
C SER A 68 -19.52 8.77 12.21
N ARG A 69 -18.73 8.89 13.29
CA ARG A 69 -19.16 9.32 14.65
C ARG A 69 -20.39 8.58 15.20
N GLN A 70 -20.73 7.42 14.62
CA GLN A 70 -21.80 6.59 15.18
C GLN A 70 -21.30 6.04 16.52
N PRO A 71 -22.14 6.06 17.58
CA PRO A 71 -21.78 5.47 18.85
C PRO A 71 -21.52 3.97 18.62
N VAL A 72 -20.24 3.58 18.73
CA VAL A 72 -19.86 2.18 18.67
C VAL A 72 -20.25 1.56 20.00
N ASP A 73 -21.16 0.59 19.99
CA ASP A 73 -21.54 -0.14 21.19
C ASP A 73 -20.38 -1.04 21.64
N LEU A 74 -19.62 -0.54 22.62
CA LEU A 74 -18.47 -1.23 23.20
C LEU A 74 -18.88 -2.31 24.22
N ASN A 75 -20.17 -2.48 24.53
CA ASN A 75 -20.60 -3.46 25.53
C ASN A 75 -20.30 -4.90 25.09
N LYS A 76 -20.36 -5.18 23.78
CA LYS A 76 -19.98 -6.49 23.22
C LYS A 76 -18.50 -6.84 23.40
N LEU A 77 -17.64 -5.84 23.64
CA LEU A 77 -16.21 -6.06 23.90
C LEU A 77 -15.93 -6.45 25.35
N LYS A 78 -16.91 -6.33 26.27
CA LYS A 78 -16.74 -6.72 27.68
C LYS A 78 -16.91 -8.22 27.92
N GLU A 79 -17.46 -8.96 26.96
CA GLU A 79 -17.67 -10.42 27.05
C GLU A 79 -16.34 -11.20 26.95
N GLY A 80 -15.29 -10.60 26.37
CA GLY A 80 -13.97 -11.22 26.28
C GLY A 80 -13.06 -10.86 27.45
N PRO A 81 -12.44 -11.83 28.16
CA PRO A 81 -11.62 -11.55 29.35
C PRO A 81 -10.42 -10.62 29.07
N ARG A 82 -9.85 -10.71 27.87
CA ARG A 82 -8.74 -9.84 27.44
C ARG A 82 -9.20 -8.42 27.10
N ALA A 83 -10.35 -8.27 26.48
CA ALA A 83 -10.89 -6.96 26.10
C ALA A 83 -11.44 -6.21 27.33
N ALA A 84 -12.04 -6.92 28.29
CA ALA A 84 -12.40 -6.37 29.59
C ALA A 84 -11.20 -5.79 30.36
N SER A 85 -10.04 -6.48 30.35
CA SER A 85 -8.81 -6.01 30.99
C SER A 85 -8.23 -4.74 30.35
N ILE A 86 -8.39 -4.57 29.03
CA ILE A 86 -7.92 -3.37 28.33
C ILE A 86 -8.85 -2.19 28.61
N LEU A 87 -10.18 -2.43 28.59
CA LEU A 87 -11.17 -1.39 28.91
C LEU A 87 -11.08 -0.91 30.36
N SER A 88 -10.78 -1.79 31.32
CA SER A 88 -10.59 -1.36 32.72
C SER A 88 -9.33 -0.52 32.92
N LYS A 89 -8.26 -0.78 32.15
CA LYS A 89 -7.00 -0.01 32.22
C LYS A 89 -7.08 1.37 31.57
N HIS A 90 -7.95 1.55 30.57
CA HIS A 90 -7.99 2.76 29.74
C HIS A 90 -9.35 3.48 29.73
N GLY A 91 -10.37 2.93 30.38
CA GLY A 91 -11.74 3.47 30.40
C GLY A 91 -12.04 4.49 31.50
N GLY A 92 -11.03 4.92 32.27
CA GLY A 92 -11.19 5.95 33.30
C GLY A 92 -10.70 7.31 32.81
N GLY A 93 -11.61 8.21 32.46
CA GLY A 93 -11.24 9.61 32.22
C GLY A 93 -12.19 10.46 31.37
N THR A 94 -13.51 10.29 31.48
CA THR A 94 -14.47 11.39 31.18
C THR A 94 -15.65 11.22 32.10
N ASP A 95 -15.61 11.90 33.26
CA ASP A 95 -16.76 12.58 33.87
C ASP A 95 -16.34 13.12 35.25
N SER A 96 -16.13 14.45 35.30
CA SER A 96 -16.30 15.41 36.41
C SER A 96 -15.18 16.44 36.43
#